data_AF-A0A2V8YQI6-F1
#
_entry.id   AF-A0A2V8YQI6-F1
#
_cell.length_a   1.000
_cell.length_b   1.000
_cell.length_c   1.000
_cell.angle_alpha   90.00
_cell.angle_beta   90.00
_cell.angle_gamma   90.00
#
_symmetry.space_group_name_H-M   'P 1'
#
loop_
_entity.id
_entity.type
_entity.pdbx_description
1 polymer ?
#
loop_
_entity_poly.entity_id
_entity_poly.type
_entity_poly.pdbx_seq_one_letter_code
_entity_poly.pdbx_strand_id
1 'polypeptide(L)'
;MNSRALAVLRIGVGALFLIFGEYKVFGTQFTLHGGFQYWINRFLEGGAYPLMAPVLRGFVLGHATPIAFLVAYGELAIGIALLFGILVRAASFGGLVFMLTLLFSSDYPGAGAPFWQYFGASLSHSVFILCFAAFLIGRADAVWSLKARRKGIWRHE
;
A
#
# COMPACT_ATOMS: atom_id res chain seq x y z
N MET A 1 15.42 -18.22 8.74
CA MET A 1 14.24 -17.32 8.72
C MET A 1 12.98 -18.15 8.94
N ASN A 2 12.12 -17.75 9.88
CA ASN A 2 10.88 -18.48 10.17
C ASN A 2 9.83 -18.22 9.07
N SER A 3 9.84 -19.04 8.02
CA SER A 3 8.99 -18.87 6.84
C SER A 3 7.49 -18.87 7.14
N ARG A 4 7.06 -19.52 8.23
CA ARG A 4 5.67 -19.52 8.68
C ARG A 4 5.25 -18.15 9.23
N ALA A 5 6.11 -17.50 10.01
CA ALA A 5 5.84 -16.17 10.54
C ALA A 5 5.71 -15.13 9.42
N LEU A 6 6.58 -15.18 8.40
CA LEU A 6 6.46 -14.32 7.21
C LEU A 6 5.18 -14.59 6.41
N ALA A 7 4.74 -15.85 6.32
CA ALA A 7 3.50 -16.20 5.63
C ALA A 7 2.25 -15.66 6.37
N VAL A 8 2.23 -15.75 7.72
CA VAL A 8 1.16 -15.16 8.54
C VAL A 8 1.14 -13.64 8.38
N LEU A 9 2.31 -12.99 8.46
CA LEU A 9 2.42 -11.54 8.30
C LEU A 9 1.93 -11.10 6.91
N ARG A 10 2.31 -11.83 5.85
CA ARG A 10 1.83 -11.61 4.48
C ARG A 10 0.30 -11.68 4.39
N ILE A 11 -0.30 -12.72 4.96
CA ILE A 11 -1.76 -12.91 4.96
C ILE A 11 -2.45 -11.78 5.72
N GLY A 12 -1.93 -11.41 6.90
CA GLY A 12 -2.49 -10.32 7.70
C GLY A 12 -2.43 -8.97 6.98
N VAL A 13 -1.27 -8.62 6.39
CA VAL A 13 -1.14 -7.39 5.59
C VAL A 13 -2.05 -7.44 4.36
N GLY A 14 -2.14 -8.59 3.68
CA GLY A 14 -3.06 -8.78 2.55
C GLY A 14 -4.52 -8.57 2.94
N ALA A 15 -4.96 -9.10 4.09
CA ALA A 15 -6.31 -8.92 4.59
C ALA A 15 -6.64 -7.46 4.91
N LEU A 16 -5.70 -6.71 5.52
CA LEU A 16 -5.89 -5.27 5.77
C LEU A 16 -6.06 -4.49 4.46
N PHE A 17 -5.23 -4.78 3.46
CA PHE A 17 -5.33 -4.15 2.14
C PHE A 17 -6.62 -4.51 1.40
N LEU A 18 -7.15 -5.73 1.60
CA LEU A 18 -8.46 -6.10 1.07
C LEU A 18 -9.56 -5.26 1.70
N ILE A 19 -9.56 -5.10 3.03
CA ILE A 19 -10.55 -4.27 3.72
C ILE A 19 -10.50 -2.82 3.23
N PHE A 20 -9.29 -2.25 3.09
CA PHE A 20 -9.12 -0.88 2.59
C PHE A 20 -9.53 -0.74 1.12
N GLY A 21 -9.15 -1.70 0.27
CA GLY A 21 -9.47 -1.70 -1.16
C GLY A 21 -10.96 -1.92 -1.42
N GLU A 22 -11.59 -2.88 -0.74
CA GLU A 22 -13.01 -3.20 -0.86
C GLU A 22 -13.87 -1.96 -0.57
N TYR A 23 -13.67 -1.33 0.58
CA TYR A 23 -14.41 -0.11 0.95
C TYR A 23 -14.28 0.99 -0.12
N LYS A 24 -13.11 1.13 -0.76
CA LYS A 24 -12.86 2.17 -1.78
C LYS A 24 -13.38 1.80 -3.17
N VAL A 25 -13.39 0.53 -3.54
CA VAL A 25 -13.86 0.05 -4.84
C VAL A 25 -15.39 -0.05 -4.86
N PHE A 26 -16.00 -0.58 -3.80
CA PHE A 26 -17.45 -0.71 -3.69
C PHE A 26 -18.12 0.58 -3.19
N GLY A 27 -17.39 1.43 -2.47
CA GLY A 27 -17.84 2.77 -2.11
C GLY A 27 -17.64 3.77 -3.25
N THR A 28 -18.70 4.11 -3.98
CA THR A 28 -18.67 5.14 -5.04
C THR A 28 -18.29 6.54 -4.53
N GLN A 29 -18.27 6.74 -3.22
CA GLN A 29 -17.89 8.00 -2.57
C GLN A 29 -16.42 8.36 -2.79
N PHE A 30 -15.53 7.36 -2.78
CA PHE A 30 -14.09 7.60 -2.94
C PHE A 30 -13.72 7.96 -4.38
N THR A 31 -14.33 7.28 -5.36
CA THR A 31 -13.97 7.38 -6.80
C THR A 31 -14.79 8.39 -7.59
N LEU A 32 -16.11 8.50 -7.34
CA LEU A 32 -17.04 9.27 -8.17
C LEU A 32 -17.57 10.55 -7.52
N HIS A 33 -17.59 10.64 -6.19
CA HIS A 33 -18.17 11.79 -5.48
C HIS A 33 -17.13 12.73 -4.86
N GLY A 34 -15.91 12.75 -5.43
CA GLY A 34 -14.86 13.68 -4.99
C GLY A 34 -14.18 13.32 -3.66
N GLY A 35 -14.45 12.14 -3.07
CA GLY A 35 -13.79 11.69 -1.84
C GLY A 35 -12.27 11.67 -1.95
N PHE A 36 -11.73 11.22 -3.09
CA PHE A 36 -10.29 11.30 -3.35
C PHE A 36 -9.77 12.74 -3.37
N GLN A 37 -10.47 13.67 -4.03
CA GLN A 37 -10.08 15.08 -4.05
C GLN A 37 -10.11 15.70 -2.65
N TYR A 38 -11.08 15.33 -1.81
CA TYR A 38 -11.14 15.75 -0.41
C TYR A 38 -9.89 15.32 0.36
N TRP A 39 -9.46 14.06 0.22
CA TRP A 39 -8.23 13.58 0.86
C TRP A 39 -6.98 14.28 0.35
N ILE A 40 -6.86 14.51 -0.96
CA ILE A 40 -5.72 15.23 -1.53
C ILE A 40 -5.67 16.69 -1.07
N ASN A 41 -6.81 17.38 -1.00
CA ASN A 41 -6.86 18.74 -0.45
C ASN A 41 -6.48 18.78 1.03
N ARG A 42 -6.97 17.81 1.82
CA ARG A 42 -6.58 17.66 3.23
C ARG A 42 -5.09 17.41 3.40
N PHE A 43 -4.47 16.63 2.52
CA PHE A 43 -3.02 16.46 2.49
C PHE A 43 -2.31 17.79 2.20
N LEU A 44 -2.82 18.57 1.25
CA LEU A 44 -2.26 19.88 0.88
C LEU A 44 -2.44 20.97 1.96
N GLU A 45 -3.36 20.81 2.91
CA GLU A 45 -3.58 21.75 4.02
C GLU A 45 -2.49 21.72 5.09
N GLY A 46 -1.61 20.71 5.09
CA GLY A 46 -0.48 20.69 6.02
C GLY A 46 0.27 19.36 6.16
N GLY A 47 -0.21 18.28 5.53
CA GLY A 47 0.43 16.95 5.58
C GLY A 47 1.38 16.65 4.43
N ALA A 48 1.34 17.40 3.33
CA ALA A 48 2.16 17.14 2.16
C ALA A 48 3.57 17.74 2.28
N TYR A 49 4.58 16.95 1.91
CA TYR A 49 5.94 17.47 1.78
C TYR A 49 5.98 18.53 0.66
N PRO A 50 6.80 19.60 0.80
CA PRO A 50 6.90 20.67 -0.19
C PRO A 50 7.21 20.18 -1.62
N LEU A 51 7.99 19.10 -1.74
CA LEU A 51 8.33 18.47 -3.01
C LEU A 51 7.11 17.79 -3.68
N MET A 52 6.20 17.22 -2.88
CA MET A 52 5.06 16.47 -3.40
C MET A 52 3.83 17.35 -3.62
N ALA A 53 3.72 18.48 -2.92
CA ALA A 53 2.65 19.47 -3.08
C ALA A 53 2.37 19.91 -4.54
N PRO A 54 3.37 20.23 -5.39
CA PRO A 54 3.11 20.58 -6.80
C PRO A 54 2.62 19.39 -7.63
N VAL A 55 3.08 18.17 -7.34
CA VAL A 55 2.63 16.95 -8.03
C VAL A 55 1.17 16.65 -7.68
N LEU A 56 0.83 16.76 -6.38
CA LEU A 56 -0.53 16.59 -5.87
C LEU A 56 -1.50 17.61 -6.50
N ARG A 57 -1.11 18.89 -6.58
CA ARG A 57 -1.95 19.94 -7.17
C ARG A 57 -2.05 19.87 -8.69
N GLY A 58 -0.93 19.72 -9.38
CA GLY A 58 -0.87 19.83 -10.84
C GLY A 58 -1.27 18.55 -11.56
N PHE A 59 -0.78 17.40 -11.10
CA PHE A 59 -0.99 16.12 -11.77
C PHE A 59 -2.14 15.33 -11.15
N VAL A 60 -2.14 15.19 -9.82
CA VAL A 60 -3.09 14.31 -9.13
C VAL A 60 -4.52 14.88 -9.13
N LEU A 61 -4.71 16.16 -8.79
CA LEU A 61 -6.04 16.78 -8.85
C LEU A 61 -6.57 16.90 -10.28
N GLY A 62 -5.70 17.18 -11.26
CA GLY A 62 -6.07 17.23 -12.68
C GLY A 62 -6.57 15.89 -13.24
N HIS A 63 -6.12 14.77 -12.65
CA HIS A 63 -6.51 13.42 -13.02
C HIS A 63 -7.11 12.65 -11.83
N ALA A 64 -7.89 13.35 -10.99
CA ALA A 64 -8.35 12.80 -9.72
C ALA A 64 -9.14 11.50 -9.85
N THR A 65 -10.07 11.43 -10.80
CA THR A 65 -10.94 10.25 -11.01
C THR A 65 -10.15 9.01 -11.46
N PRO A 66 -9.35 9.05 -12.55
CA PRO A 66 -8.58 7.86 -12.96
C PRO A 66 -7.52 7.47 -11.93
N ILE A 67 -6.92 8.43 -11.21
CA ILE A 67 -5.97 8.12 -10.13
C ILE A 67 -6.70 7.50 -8.93
N ALA A 68 -7.88 7.98 -8.56
CA ALA A 68 -8.69 7.39 -7.48
C ALA A 68 -9.01 5.92 -7.78
N PHE A 69 -9.38 5.59 -9.03
CA PHE A 69 -9.58 4.22 -9.46
C PHE A 69 -8.28 3.41 -9.42
N LEU A 70 -7.18 3.95 -9.93
CA LEU A 70 -5.87 3.28 -9.91
C LEU A 70 -5.45 2.94 -8.47
N VAL A 71 -5.65 3.86 -7.53
CA VAL A 71 -5.35 3.66 -6.12
C VAL A 71 -6.27 2.59 -5.51
N ALA A 72 -7.58 2.72 -5.68
CA ALA A 72 -8.54 1.78 -5.10
C ALA A 72 -8.35 0.34 -5.62
N TYR A 73 -8.25 0.17 -6.93
CA TYR A 73 -7.99 -1.14 -7.54
C TYR A 73 -6.57 -1.63 -7.27
N GLY A 74 -5.59 -0.73 -7.14
CA GLY A 74 -4.21 -1.07 -6.77
C GLY A 74 -4.12 -1.66 -5.37
N GLU A 75 -4.75 -1.01 -4.38
CA GLU A 75 -4.82 -1.50 -3.00
C GLU A 75 -5.51 -2.88 -2.95
N LEU A 76 -6.64 -3.02 -3.65
CA LEU A 76 -7.37 -4.29 -3.74
C LEU A 76 -6.51 -5.39 -4.38
N ALA A 77 -5.86 -5.10 -5.51
CA ALA A 77 -5.01 -6.06 -6.22
C ALA A 77 -3.81 -6.49 -5.37
N ILE A 78 -3.18 -5.57 -4.63
CA ILE A 78 -2.11 -5.88 -3.67
C ILE A 78 -2.65 -6.81 -2.58
N GLY A 79 -3.82 -6.49 -2.01
CA GLY A 79 -4.47 -7.32 -0.99
C GLY A 79 -4.73 -8.76 -1.46
N ILE A 80 -5.32 -8.92 -2.66
CA ILE A 80 -5.58 -10.23 -3.28
C ILE A 80 -4.26 -10.99 -3.51
N ALA A 81 -3.27 -10.33 -4.12
CA ALA A 81 -1.98 -10.92 -4.43
C ALA A 81 -1.24 -11.41 -3.17
N LEU A 82 -1.23 -10.58 -2.12
CA LEU A 82 -0.66 -10.92 -0.83
C LEU A 82 -1.46 -11.98 -0.09
N LEU A 83 -2.80 -12.03 -0.18
CA LEU A 83 -3.59 -13.06 0.49
C LEU A 83 -3.34 -14.44 -0.14
N PHE A 84 -3.50 -14.55 -1.46
CA PHE A 84 -3.38 -15.81 -2.19
C PHE A 84 -1.94 -16.25 -2.48
N GLY A 85 -0.99 -15.34 -2.33
CA GLY A 85 0.43 -15.63 -2.53
C GLY A 85 0.81 -15.70 -4.01
N ILE A 86 0.05 -15.00 -4.85
CA ILE A 86 0.29 -14.90 -6.29
C ILE A 86 0.97 -13.57 -6.54
N LEU A 87 2.06 -13.56 -7.32
CA LEU A 87 2.81 -12.33 -7.65
C LEU A 87 3.27 -11.51 -6.42
N VAL A 88 3.49 -12.16 -5.27
CA VAL A 88 3.85 -11.51 -3.98
C VAL A 88 4.96 -10.47 -4.14
N ARG A 89 6.00 -10.75 -4.94
CA ARG A 89 7.10 -9.80 -5.18
C ARG A 89 6.65 -8.55 -5.92
N ALA A 90 5.86 -8.70 -6.98
CA ALA A 90 5.35 -7.57 -7.75
C ALA A 90 4.35 -6.75 -6.91
N ALA A 91 3.44 -7.41 -6.19
CA ALA A 91 2.52 -6.77 -5.26
C ALA A 91 3.26 -6.05 -4.12
N SER A 92 4.34 -6.63 -3.60
CA SER A 92 5.13 -6.01 -2.54
C SER A 92 5.92 -4.81 -3.05
N PHE A 93 6.44 -4.85 -4.27
CA PHE A 93 7.07 -3.68 -4.90
C PHE A 93 6.06 -2.56 -5.14
N GLY A 94 4.89 -2.89 -5.69
CA GLY A 94 3.80 -1.91 -5.87
C GLY A 94 3.33 -1.31 -4.55
N GLY A 95 3.12 -2.13 -3.53
CA GLY A 95 2.74 -1.68 -2.19
C GLY A 95 3.80 -0.83 -1.51
N LEU A 96 5.09 -1.14 -1.69
CA LEU A 96 6.20 -0.33 -1.21
C LEU A 96 6.18 1.07 -1.84
N VAL A 97 6.10 1.15 -3.17
CA VAL A 97 6.05 2.42 -3.90
C VAL A 97 4.80 3.22 -3.51
N PHE A 98 3.66 2.55 -3.39
CA PHE A 98 2.40 3.18 -2.99
C PHE A 98 2.49 3.78 -1.58
N MET A 99 2.99 3.01 -0.60
CA MET A 99 3.13 3.48 0.77
C MET A 99 4.15 4.60 0.92
N LEU A 100 5.25 4.56 0.17
CA LEU A 100 6.21 5.68 0.10
C LEU A 100 5.56 6.93 -0.48
N THR A 101 4.75 6.78 -1.53
CA THR A 101 4.04 7.91 -2.14
C THR A 101 3.07 8.55 -1.16
N LEU A 102 2.32 7.75 -0.39
CA LEU A 102 1.44 8.24 0.66
C LEU A 102 2.21 8.94 1.78
N LEU A 103 3.33 8.35 2.24
CA LEU A 103 4.18 8.93 3.27
C LEU A 103 4.67 10.35 2.92
N PHE A 104 5.12 10.55 1.69
CA PHE A 104 5.50 11.90 1.20
C PHE A 104 4.31 12.82 0.93
N SER A 105 3.11 12.26 0.78
CA SER A 105 1.90 13.03 0.52
C SER A 105 1.18 13.45 1.80
N SER A 106 1.25 12.70 2.90
CA SER A 106 0.41 12.94 4.09
C SER A 106 1.15 13.15 5.41
N ASP A 107 2.41 12.71 5.54
CA ASP A 107 3.07 12.59 6.84
C ASP A 107 4.15 13.65 7.08
N TYR A 108 3.93 14.88 6.60
CA TYR A 108 4.80 16.01 6.88
C TYR A 108 4.37 16.74 8.17
N PRO A 109 5.13 16.64 9.28
CA PRO A 109 4.80 17.33 10.53
C PRO A 109 5.19 18.82 10.54
N GLY A 110 5.87 19.32 9.50
CA GLY A 110 6.32 20.71 9.39
C GLY A 110 7.83 20.91 9.57
N ALA A 111 8.39 21.98 8.98
CA ALA A 111 9.84 22.20 8.86
C ALA A 111 10.57 22.38 10.21
N GLY A 112 9.85 22.78 11.25
CA GLY A 112 10.38 22.99 12.61
C GLY A 112 10.02 21.88 13.59
N ALA A 113 9.40 20.78 13.13
CA ALA A 113 8.98 19.71 14.00
C ALA A 113 10.18 18.92 14.55
N PRO A 114 10.15 18.48 15.81
CA PRO A 114 11.14 17.55 16.35
C PRO A 114 11.18 16.25 15.54
N PHE A 115 12.36 15.66 15.39
CA PHE A 115 12.59 14.42 14.62
C PHE A 115 11.60 13.29 14.97
N TRP A 116 11.25 13.11 16.25
CA TRP A 116 10.31 12.09 16.70
C TRP A 116 8.90 12.24 16.12
N GLN A 117 8.46 13.46 15.81
CA GLN A 117 7.15 13.71 15.19
C GLN A 117 7.10 13.23 13.75
N TYR A 118 8.23 13.20 13.04
CA TYR A 118 8.30 12.57 11.71
C TYR A 118 8.09 11.06 11.80
N PHE A 119 8.64 10.40 12.81
CA PHE A 119 8.38 8.98 13.07
C PHE A 119 6.93 8.72 13.48
N GLY A 120 6.37 9.58 14.35
CA GLY A 120 4.98 9.48 14.78
C GLY A 120 3.99 9.66 13.63
N ALA A 121 4.19 10.68 12.79
CA ALA A 121 3.34 10.96 11.63
C ALA A 121 3.42 9.84 10.58
N SER A 122 4.61 9.31 10.34
CA SER A 122 4.85 8.25 9.35
C SER A 122 4.54 6.84 9.81
N LEU A 123 4.09 6.63 11.06
CA LEU A 123 4.04 5.29 11.67
C LEU A 123 3.09 4.34 10.92
N SER A 124 1.95 4.86 10.47
CA SER A 124 0.95 4.12 9.69
C SER A 124 1.52 3.58 8.38
N HIS A 125 2.33 4.36 7.66
CA HIS A 125 2.88 3.96 6.36
C HIS A 125 4.22 3.22 6.50
N SER A 126 5.10 3.63 7.41
CA SER A 126 6.42 3.04 7.63
C SER A 126 6.35 1.57 8.06
N VAL A 127 5.38 1.19 8.88
CA VAL A 127 5.16 -0.23 9.26
C VAL A 127 4.82 -1.07 8.03
N PHE A 128 3.95 -0.59 7.14
CA PHE A 128 3.66 -1.31 5.90
C PHE A 128 4.84 -1.33 4.94
N ILE A 129 5.61 -0.24 4.82
CA ILE A 129 6.85 -0.18 4.03
C ILE A 129 7.82 -1.26 4.50
N LEU A 130 8.04 -1.40 5.81
CA LEU A 130 8.91 -2.42 6.38
C LEU A 130 8.38 -3.83 6.12
N CYS A 131 7.05 -4.06 6.25
CA CYS A 131 6.44 -5.33 5.90
C CYS A 131 6.64 -5.69 4.42
N PHE A 132 6.42 -4.75 3.49
CA PHE A 132 6.64 -4.97 2.06
C PHE A 132 8.12 -5.20 1.72
N ALA A 133 9.03 -4.47 2.36
CA ALA A 133 10.46 -4.71 2.24
C ALA A 133 10.83 -6.12 2.74
N ALA A 134 10.28 -6.54 3.88
CA ALA A 134 10.45 -7.89 4.41
C ALA A 134 9.87 -8.97 3.46
N PHE A 135 8.79 -8.70 2.74
CA PHE A 135 8.24 -9.61 1.72
C PHE A 135 9.03 -9.63 0.41
N LEU A 136 9.74 -8.55 0.08
CA LEU A 136 10.63 -8.49 -1.09
C LEU A 136 11.96 -9.22 -0.84
N ILE A 137 12.54 -8.99 0.34
CA ILE A 137 13.81 -9.59 0.76
C ILE A 137 13.60 -11.03 1.20
N GLY A 138 12.54 -11.27 1.99
CA GLY A 138 12.15 -12.59 2.44
C GLY A 138 11.41 -13.36 1.35
N ARG A 139 11.64 -14.68 1.28
CA ARG A 139 10.86 -15.59 0.43
C ARG A 139 9.46 -15.82 1.03
N ALA A 140 8.65 -14.77 1.14
CA ALA A 140 7.30 -14.83 1.70
C ALA A 140 6.34 -15.73 0.89
N ASP A 141 6.73 -16.10 -0.33
CA ASP A 141 6.04 -17.05 -1.22
C ASP A 141 6.46 -18.52 -0.99
N ALA A 142 7.43 -18.80 -0.12
CA ALA A 142 7.97 -20.15 0.08
C ALA A 142 6.99 -21.13 0.74
N VAL A 143 6.03 -20.64 1.54
CA VAL A 143 5.07 -21.45 2.29
C VAL A 143 3.67 -20.83 2.19
N TRP A 144 2.63 -21.66 2.06
CA TRP A 144 1.21 -21.24 1.95
C TRP A 144 0.91 -20.26 0.80
N SER A 145 1.64 -20.38 -0.31
CA SER A 145 1.30 -19.74 -1.58
C SER A 145 0.67 -20.76 -2.55
N LEU A 146 -0.26 -20.33 -3.40
CA LEU A 146 -0.80 -21.19 -4.46
C LEU A 146 0.30 -21.67 -5.42
N LYS A 147 1.39 -20.89 -5.59
CA LYS A 147 2.57 -21.27 -6.37
C LYS A 147 3.38 -22.40 -5.73
N ALA A 148 3.51 -22.40 -4.39
CA ALA A 148 4.13 -23.50 -3.65
C ALA A 148 3.28 -24.77 -3.71
N ARG A 149 1.94 -24.65 -3.63
CA ARG A 149 1.02 -25.79 -3.80
C ARG A 149 1.15 -26.42 -5.19
N ARG A 150 1.27 -25.60 -6.24
CA ARG A 150 1.50 -26.11 -7.61
C ARG A 150 2.82 -26.86 -7.74
N LYS A 151 3.94 -26.35 -7.20
CA LYS A 151 5.25 -27.04 -7.23
C LYS A 151 5.30 -28.34 -6.41
N GLY A 152 4.51 -28.46 -5.34
CA GLY A 152 4.42 -29.71 -4.58
C GLY A 152 3.69 -30.82 -5.34
N ILE A 153 2.71 -30.47 -6.17
CA ILE A 153 1.93 -31.41 -6.97
C ILE A 153 2.78 -32.04 -8.09
N TRP A 154 3.63 -31.27 -8.76
CA TRP A 154 4.52 -31.75 -9.84
C TRP A 154 5.78 -32.51 -9.39
N ARG A 155 5.96 -32.72 -8.07
CA ARG A 155 7.12 -33.46 -7.52
C ARG A 155 6.78 -34.89 -7.09
N HIS A 156 5.52 -35.28 -7.24
CA HIS A 156 5.01 -36.61 -6.92
C HIS A 156 4.54 -37.39 -8.15
N GLU A 157 4.90 -36.92 -9.35
CA GLU A 157 4.76 -37.66 -10.61
C GLU A 157 6.13 -38.03 -11.17
#